data_AF-A0A521BCW8-F1
#
_entry.id   AF-A0A521BCW8-F1
#
_cell.length_a   1.000
_cell.length_b   1.000
_cell.length_c   1.000
_cell.angle_alpha   90.00
_cell.angle_beta   90.00
_cell.angle_gamma   90.00
#
_symmetry.space_group_name_H-M   'P 1'
#
loop_
_entity.id
_entity.type
_entity.pdbx_description
1 polymer ?
#
loop_
_entity_poly.entity_id
_entity_poly.type
_entity_poly.pdbx_seq_one_letter_code
_entity_poly.pdbx_strand_id
1 'polypeptide(L)'
;MKHLLLLFTVCVLCSCKKNSDQKLTSQNWRISSSTISPAITIGSKTSSNYLELMGPSSCEATWELSFAADGTFTQGSNGALCDLYYDPSSKPVGWSRNNDRIVLSSSPDFAYILSGNTLTSTSYITTAGTTYTLVRVYKAK
;
A
#
# COMPACT_ATOMS: atom_id res chain seq x y z
N MET A 1 40.43 -29.95 20.50
CA MET A 1 39.03 -29.50 20.70
C MET A 1 38.99 -27.97 20.67
N LYS A 2 38.84 -27.32 19.50
CA LYS A 2 38.85 -25.84 19.44
C LYS A 2 38.13 -25.19 18.24
N HIS A 3 37.31 -25.93 17.48
CA HIS A 3 36.70 -25.39 16.25
C HIS A 3 35.16 -25.52 16.17
N LEU A 4 34.48 -25.79 17.28
CA LEU A 4 33.03 -26.09 17.26
C LEU A 4 32.11 -24.93 17.70
N LEU A 5 32.56 -23.67 17.61
CA LEU A 5 31.81 -22.50 18.13
C LEU A 5 31.39 -21.48 17.07
N LEU A 6 31.61 -21.75 15.78
CA LEU A 6 31.39 -20.77 14.69
C LEU A 6 30.14 -21.01 13.84
N LEU A 7 29.27 -21.96 14.20
CA LEU A 7 28.11 -22.36 13.39
C LEU A 7 26.74 -21.89 13.91
N PHE A 8 26.66 -21.23 15.06
CA PHE A 8 25.37 -20.83 15.65
C PHE A 8 24.97 -19.36 15.45
N THR A 9 25.81 -18.53 14.83
CA THR A 9 25.58 -17.08 14.77
C THR A 9 24.80 -16.59 13.54
N VAL A 10 24.48 -17.47 12.58
CA VAL A 10 23.84 -17.05 11.31
C VAL A 10 22.30 -17.19 11.31
N CYS A 11 21.71 -17.95 12.23
CA CYS A 11 20.25 -18.21 12.22
C CYS A 11 19.38 -17.13 12.88
N VAL A 12 19.96 -16.16 13.59
CA VAL A 12 19.16 -15.17 14.35
C VAL A 12 18.63 -14.05 13.45
N LEU A 13 19.27 -13.77 12.31
CA LEU A 13 18.87 -12.66 11.42
C LEU A 13 17.62 -12.97 10.57
N CYS A 14 17.31 -14.24 10.30
CA CYS A 14 16.13 -14.61 9.50
C CYS A 14 14.82 -14.59 10.30
N SER A 15 14.87 -14.62 11.63
CA SER A 15 13.68 -14.74 12.47
C SER A 15 12.88 -13.43 12.56
N CYS A 16 13.54 -12.27 12.53
CA CYS A 16 12.88 -10.97 12.56
C CYS A 16 12.04 -10.68 11.30
N LYS A 17 12.45 -11.18 10.13
CA LYS A 17 11.72 -10.97 8.88
C LYS A 17 10.42 -11.78 8.82
N LYS A 18 10.41 -13.00 9.38
CA LYS A 18 9.26 -13.89 9.33
C LYS A 18 8.03 -13.36 10.08
N ASN A 19 8.23 -12.79 11.27
CA ASN A 19 7.13 -12.25 12.07
C ASN A 19 6.53 -10.97 11.50
N SER A 20 7.36 -10.12 10.88
CA SER A 20 6.89 -8.86 10.31
C SER A 20 6.07 -9.09 9.03
N ASP A 21 6.44 -10.07 8.21
CA ASP A 21 5.69 -10.44 7.01
C ASP A 21 4.39 -11.16 7.35
N GLN A 22 4.37 -11.99 8.38
CA GLN A 22 3.15 -12.65 8.85
C GLN A 22 2.05 -11.63 9.23
N LYS A 23 2.41 -10.52 9.85
CA LYS A 23 1.46 -9.45 10.15
C LYS A 23 0.91 -8.78 8.88
N LEU A 24 1.79 -8.53 7.91
CA LEU A 24 1.40 -7.92 6.64
C LEU A 24 0.42 -8.80 5.87
N THR A 25 0.66 -10.12 5.86
CA THR A 25 -0.08 -11.08 5.03
C THR A 25 -1.31 -11.70 5.68
N SER A 26 -1.53 -11.44 6.98
CA SER A 26 -2.70 -11.93 7.72
C SER A 26 -3.88 -10.96 7.73
N GLN A 27 -3.72 -9.76 7.15
CA GLN A 27 -4.70 -8.68 7.25
C GLN A 27 -4.97 -8.06 5.87
N ASN A 28 -6.19 -7.56 5.71
CA ASN A 28 -6.49 -6.61 4.65
C ASN A 28 -6.26 -5.19 5.17
N TRP A 29 -5.85 -4.30 4.27
CA TRP A 29 -5.48 -2.94 4.60
C TRP A 29 -6.47 -1.97 3.98
N ARG A 30 -7.35 -1.40 4.80
CA ARG A 30 -8.42 -0.51 4.36
C ARG A 30 -7.93 0.93 4.34
N ILE A 31 -8.24 1.69 3.28
CA ILE A 31 -7.97 3.13 3.27
C ILE A 31 -8.66 3.79 4.49
N SER A 32 -7.89 4.59 5.23
CA SER A 32 -8.37 5.35 6.39
C SER A 32 -8.33 6.85 6.13
N SER A 33 -7.41 7.32 5.29
CA SER A 33 -7.37 8.71 4.84
C SER A 33 -6.65 8.82 3.49
N SER A 34 -7.04 9.83 2.73
CA SER A 34 -6.37 10.23 1.48
C SER A 34 -6.32 11.74 1.45
N THR A 35 -5.11 12.30 1.39
CA THR A 35 -4.88 13.75 1.44
C THR A 35 -4.07 14.21 0.25
N ILE A 36 -4.48 15.33 -0.34
CA ILE A 36 -3.87 15.91 -1.54
C ILE A 36 -3.29 17.29 -1.26
N SER A 37 -2.11 17.57 -1.81
CA SER A 37 -1.42 18.86 -1.69
C SER A 37 -0.82 19.30 -3.04
N PRO A 38 -1.05 20.55 -3.49
CA PRO A 38 -1.92 21.56 -2.87
C PRO A 38 -3.40 21.11 -2.85
N ALA A 39 -4.28 21.87 -2.17
CA ALA A 39 -5.71 21.57 -2.20
C ALA A 39 -6.24 21.60 -3.64
N ILE A 40 -7.07 20.62 -3.99
CA ILE A 40 -7.66 20.49 -5.34
C ILE A 40 -9.12 20.90 -5.32
N THR A 41 -9.61 21.43 -6.45
CA THR A 41 -11.03 21.72 -6.67
C THR A 41 -11.68 20.63 -7.51
N ILE A 42 -12.74 20.00 -6.99
CA ILE A 42 -13.58 19.04 -7.72
C ILE A 42 -15.02 19.52 -7.62
N GLY A 43 -15.65 19.78 -8.77
CA GLY A 43 -16.95 20.46 -8.82
C GLY A 43 -16.84 21.86 -8.18
N SER A 44 -17.65 22.14 -7.18
CA SER A 44 -17.65 23.40 -6.43
C SER A 44 -16.84 23.38 -5.13
N LYS A 45 -16.18 22.27 -4.80
CA LYS A 45 -15.50 22.09 -3.51
C LYS A 45 -13.98 22.03 -3.67
N THR A 46 -13.29 22.84 -2.88
CA THR A 46 -11.83 22.83 -2.75
C THR A 46 -11.44 22.26 -1.39
N SER A 47 -10.57 21.26 -1.36
CA SER A 47 -10.07 20.68 -0.11
C SER A 47 -8.76 19.91 -0.31
N SER A 48 -8.02 19.71 0.78
CA SER A 48 -6.92 18.75 0.86
C SER A 48 -7.39 17.37 1.33
N ASN A 49 -8.61 17.25 1.88
CA ASN A 49 -9.20 15.96 2.24
C ASN A 49 -9.77 15.27 0.98
N TYR A 50 -8.91 14.56 0.27
CA TYR A 50 -9.25 13.93 -0.99
C TYR A 50 -10.31 12.84 -0.83
N LEU A 51 -10.26 12.07 0.26
CA LEU A 51 -11.26 11.03 0.54
C LEU A 51 -12.68 11.61 0.66
N GLU A 52 -12.81 12.73 1.36
CA GLU A 52 -14.08 13.44 1.52
C GLU A 52 -14.54 14.12 0.22
N LEU A 53 -13.61 14.66 -0.57
CA LEU A 53 -13.92 15.23 -1.89
C LEU A 53 -14.51 14.20 -2.85
N MET A 54 -13.96 12.98 -2.85
CA MET A 54 -14.46 11.89 -3.70
C MET A 54 -15.80 11.34 -3.21
N GLY A 55 -16.10 11.49 -1.92
CA GLY A 55 -17.34 11.03 -1.32
C GLY A 55 -17.31 9.54 -0.91
N PRO A 56 -18.21 9.12 0.00
CA PRO A 56 -18.15 7.82 0.67
C PRO A 56 -18.39 6.61 -0.25
N SER A 57 -19.09 6.81 -1.36
CA SER A 57 -19.38 5.76 -2.35
C SER A 57 -18.32 5.64 -3.45
N SER A 58 -17.28 6.49 -3.43
CA SER A 58 -16.22 6.44 -4.42
C SER A 58 -15.33 5.20 -4.27
N CYS A 59 -14.69 4.79 -5.36
CA CYS A 59 -13.66 3.75 -5.33
C CYS A 59 -12.55 4.11 -4.35
N GLU A 60 -12.13 5.39 -4.32
CA GLU A 60 -11.11 5.90 -3.39
C GLU A 60 -11.52 5.67 -1.92
N ALA A 61 -12.76 5.98 -1.55
CA ALA A 61 -13.30 5.69 -0.21
C ALA A 61 -13.44 4.19 0.04
N THR A 62 -13.55 3.40 -1.02
CA THR A 62 -13.63 1.95 -1.19
C THR A 62 -12.40 1.08 -0.93
N TRP A 63 -11.22 1.67 -1.07
CA TRP A 63 -9.99 0.92 -1.35
C TRP A 63 -9.56 -0.03 -0.22
N GLU A 64 -9.24 -1.27 -0.58
CA GLU A 64 -8.61 -2.31 0.24
C GLU A 64 -7.38 -2.88 -0.50
N LEU A 65 -6.34 -3.21 0.26
CA LEU A 65 -5.13 -3.87 -0.21
C LEU A 65 -4.96 -5.22 0.48
N SER A 66 -4.39 -6.20 -0.23
CA SER A 66 -4.00 -7.49 0.33
C SER A 66 -2.62 -7.91 -0.17
N PHE A 67 -1.84 -8.48 0.73
CA PHE A 67 -0.50 -8.99 0.48
C PHE A 67 -0.51 -10.49 0.80
N ALA A 68 -0.40 -11.36 -0.19
CA ALA A 68 -0.40 -12.80 0.03
C ALA A 68 1.00 -13.31 0.37
N ALA A 69 1.07 -14.40 1.15
CA ALA A 69 2.33 -15.03 1.57
C ALA A 69 3.14 -15.63 0.41
N ASP A 70 2.50 -15.90 -0.73
CA ASP A 70 3.15 -16.34 -1.96
C ASP A 70 3.81 -15.20 -2.76
N GLY A 71 3.73 -13.97 -2.26
CA GLY A 71 4.29 -12.78 -2.90
C GLY A 71 3.33 -12.06 -3.84
N THR A 72 2.07 -12.49 -3.94
CA THR A 72 1.04 -11.83 -4.77
C THR A 72 0.42 -10.64 -4.04
N PHE A 73 0.22 -9.53 -4.76
CA PHE A 73 -0.47 -8.34 -4.29
C PHE A 73 -1.80 -8.20 -5.01
N THR A 74 -2.84 -7.86 -4.25
CA THR A 74 -4.15 -7.49 -4.80
C THR A 74 -4.63 -6.17 -4.20
N GLN A 75 -5.37 -5.43 -4.99
CA GLN A 75 -6.06 -4.22 -4.57
C GLN A 75 -7.44 -4.18 -5.19
N GLY A 76 -8.40 -3.58 -4.48
CA GLY A 76 -9.77 -3.48 -4.98
C GLY A 76 -10.56 -2.43 -4.23
N SER A 77 -11.72 -2.11 -4.76
CA SER A 77 -12.73 -1.30 -4.08
C SER A 77 -14.11 -1.84 -4.45
N ASN A 78 -15.06 -1.67 -3.53
CA ASN A 78 -16.36 -2.35 -3.56
C ASN A 78 -17.47 -1.39 -4.06
N GLY A 79 -17.11 -0.25 -4.63
CA GLY A 79 -18.05 0.73 -5.17
C GLY A 79 -18.57 0.32 -6.55
N ALA A 80 -19.71 0.88 -6.95
CA ALA A 80 -20.24 0.68 -8.29
C ALA A 80 -19.21 1.14 -9.34
N LEU A 81 -19.00 0.35 -10.40
CA LEU A 81 -18.09 0.64 -11.51
C LEU A 81 -16.59 0.64 -11.15
N CYS A 82 -16.23 0.28 -9.92
CA CYS A 82 -14.83 0.20 -9.50
C CYS A 82 -14.10 -1.05 -10.02
N ASP A 83 -14.87 -2.03 -10.47
CA ASP A 83 -14.46 -3.28 -11.10
C ASP A 83 -14.09 -3.12 -12.59
N LEU A 84 -14.52 -2.03 -13.24
CA LEU A 84 -14.23 -1.77 -14.66
C LEU A 84 -12.76 -1.54 -15.00
N TYR A 85 -11.90 -1.33 -14.00
CA TYR A 85 -10.46 -1.12 -14.18
C TYR A 85 -9.63 -2.41 -14.07
N TYR A 86 -10.27 -3.57 -13.86
CA TYR A 86 -9.59 -4.86 -13.78
C TYR A 86 -9.44 -5.50 -15.16
N ASP A 87 -8.20 -5.67 -15.62
CA ASP A 87 -7.87 -6.52 -16.78
C ASP A 87 -7.59 -7.96 -16.30
N PRO A 88 -8.44 -8.94 -16.63
CA PRO A 88 -8.23 -10.34 -16.24
C PRO A 88 -7.00 -10.99 -16.89
N SER A 89 -6.43 -10.37 -17.92
CA SER A 89 -5.22 -10.86 -18.62
C SER A 89 -3.93 -10.31 -18.01
N SER A 90 -4.03 -9.41 -17.04
CA SER A 90 -2.86 -8.81 -16.40
C SER A 90 -2.07 -9.85 -15.58
N LYS A 91 -0.74 -9.79 -15.66
CA LYS A 91 0.12 -10.63 -14.83
C LYS A 91 -0.10 -10.28 -13.35
N PRO A 92 -0.07 -11.25 -12.43
CA PRO A 92 -0.11 -10.98 -11.00
C PRO A 92 0.94 -9.94 -10.60
N VAL A 93 0.54 -8.94 -9.83
CA VAL A 93 1.47 -7.96 -9.27
C VAL A 93 2.18 -8.62 -8.11
N GLY A 94 3.51 -8.69 -8.17
CA GLY A 94 4.33 -9.17 -7.06
C GLY A 94 4.58 -8.06 -6.05
N TRP A 95 4.79 -8.42 -4.79
CA TRP A 95 5.32 -7.51 -3.78
C TRP A 95 6.58 -8.08 -3.13
N SER A 96 7.43 -7.19 -2.68
CA SER A 96 8.60 -7.52 -1.88
C SER A 96 8.74 -6.51 -0.74
N ARG A 97 9.47 -6.90 0.29
CA ARG A 97 9.69 -6.04 1.45
C ARG A 97 11.15 -5.99 1.87
N ASN A 98 11.58 -4.77 2.15
CA ASN A 98 12.85 -4.44 2.77
C ASN A 98 12.59 -3.51 3.97
N ASN A 99 12.76 -4.03 5.18
CA ASN A 99 12.45 -3.34 6.44
C ASN A 99 10.98 -2.86 6.50
N ASP A 100 10.74 -1.57 6.61
CA ASP A 100 9.42 -0.93 6.60
C ASP A 100 8.91 -0.66 5.17
N ARG A 101 9.76 -0.78 4.15
CA ARG A 101 9.40 -0.49 2.76
C ARG A 101 8.86 -1.74 2.06
N ILE A 102 7.65 -1.62 1.54
CA ILE A 102 7.00 -2.62 0.69
C ILE A 102 6.94 -2.07 -0.74
N VAL A 103 7.44 -2.84 -1.70
CA VAL A 103 7.59 -2.42 -3.09
C VAL A 103 6.78 -3.37 -3.96
N LEU A 104 5.97 -2.81 -4.87
CA LEU A 104 5.24 -3.57 -5.87
C LEU A 104 6.06 -3.68 -7.15
N SER A 105 6.00 -4.83 -7.82
CA SER A 105 6.69 -5.06 -9.09
C SER A 105 6.17 -4.15 -10.22
N SER A 106 4.91 -3.72 -10.14
CA SER A 106 4.29 -2.82 -11.12
C SER A 106 4.63 -1.34 -10.88
N SER A 107 5.10 -0.98 -9.69
CA SER A 107 5.34 0.41 -9.30
C SER A 107 6.53 0.52 -8.33
N PRO A 108 7.76 0.19 -8.77
CA PRO A 108 8.91 0.07 -7.88
C PRO A 108 9.30 1.38 -7.18
N ASP A 109 8.98 2.53 -7.79
CA ASP A 109 9.30 3.86 -7.27
C ASP A 109 8.32 4.33 -6.18
N PHE A 110 7.14 3.71 -6.08
CA PHE A 110 6.07 4.10 -5.17
C PHE A 110 5.87 3.05 -4.07
N ALA A 111 6.80 3.04 -3.12
CA ALA A 111 6.76 2.10 -2.00
C ALA A 111 5.65 2.46 -0.99
N TYR A 112 5.10 1.44 -0.34
CA TYR A 112 4.34 1.60 0.90
C TYR A 112 5.30 1.54 2.09
N ILE A 113 5.07 2.41 3.07
CA ILE A 113 5.81 2.42 4.33
C ILE A 113 4.94 1.81 5.42
N LEU A 114 5.38 0.71 6.02
CA LEU A 114 4.70 0.04 7.13
C LEU A 114 5.20 0.57 8.47
N SER A 115 4.30 1.16 9.24
CA SER A 115 4.55 1.57 10.62
C SER A 115 3.41 1.12 11.52
N GLY A 116 3.70 0.18 12.43
CA GLY A 116 2.69 -0.40 13.32
C GLY A 116 1.56 -1.10 12.55
N ASN A 117 0.33 -0.57 12.66
CA ASN A 117 -0.87 -1.07 11.98
C ASN A 117 -1.27 -0.19 10.79
N THR A 118 -0.32 0.57 10.24
CA THR A 118 -0.56 1.56 9.21
C THR A 118 0.37 1.37 8.02
N LEU A 119 -0.17 1.39 6.81
CA LEU A 119 0.58 1.56 5.57
C LEU A 119 0.40 2.98 5.06
N THR A 120 1.48 3.63 4.64
CA THR A 120 1.43 4.94 4.00
C THR A 120 2.02 4.85 2.60
N SER A 121 1.34 5.39 1.60
CA SER A 121 1.89 5.58 0.25
C SER A 121 1.80 7.04 -0.18
N THR A 122 2.79 7.46 -0.95
CA THR A 122 2.84 8.78 -1.57
C THR A 122 2.90 8.58 -3.08
N SER A 123 2.03 9.27 -3.80
CA SER A 123 1.97 9.25 -5.26
C SER A 123 1.80 10.66 -5.80
N TYR A 124 1.95 10.83 -7.10
CA TYR A 124 1.77 12.13 -7.76
C TYR A 124 0.72 12.02 -8.85
N ILE A 125 -0.14 13.03 -8.94
CA ILE A 125 -1.08 13.19 -10.05
C ILE A 125 -0.90 14.57 -10.65
N THR A 126 -0.83 14.66 -11.98
CA THR A 126 -0.74 15.95 -12.68
C THR A 126 -2.04 16.19 -13.43
N THR A 127 -2.70 17.30 -13.13
CA THR A 127 -3.91 17.74 -13.83
C THR A 127 -3.89 19.26 -14.00
N ALA A 128 -4.34 19.74 -15.16
CA ALA A 128 -4.35 21.16 -15.51
C ALA A 128 -3.00 21.87 -15.25
N GLY A 129 -1.88 21.19 -15.54
CA GLY A 129 -0.52 21.73 -15.36
C GLY A 129 -0.04 21.83 -13.91
N THR A 130 -0.83 21.39 -12.92
CA THR A 130 -0.42 21.33 -11.50
C THR A 130 -0.13 19.90 -11.11
N THR A 131 1.04 19.65 -10.53
CA THR A 131 1.39 18.37 -9.91
C THR A 131 0.97 18.38 -8.45
N TYR A 132 0.13 17.44 -8.09
CA TYR A 132 -0.35 17.22 -6.74
C TYR A 132 0.35 16.02 -6.12
N THR A 133 0.68 16.13 -4.85
CA THR A 133 1.14 15.03 -4.01
C THR A 133 -0.07 14.43 -3.30
N LEU A 134 -0.27 13.13 -3.47
CA LEU A 134 -1.36 12.39 -2.85
C LEU A 134 -0.78 11.39 -1.86
N VAL A 135 -1.12 11.57 -0.59
CA VAL A 135 -0.71 10.70 0.51
C VAL A 135 -1.91 9.89 0.97
N ARG A 136 -1.77 8.56 0.91
CA ARG A 136 -2.79 7.61 1.34
C ARG A 136 -2.32 6.86 2.58
N VAL A 137 -3.25 6.65 3.49
CA VAL A 137 -3.01 5.92 4.73
C VAL A 137 -4.02 4.78 4.82
N TYR A 138 -3.52 3.56 4.98
CA TYR A 138 -4.32 2.35 5.14
C TYR A 138 -4.12 1.79 6.54
N LYS A 139 -5.17 1.26 7.15
CA LYS A 139 -5.11 0.59 8.44
C LYS A 139 -5.42 -0.89 8.29
N ALA A 140 -4.72 -1.69 9.07
CA ALA A 140 -5.05 -3.09 9.27
C ALA A 140 -6.50 -3.26 9.75
N LYS A 141 -7.23 -4.19 9.13
CA LYS A 141 -8.59 -4.60 9.50
C LYS A 141 -8.58 -5.89 10.31
#